data_AF-A0A8W8KL14-F1
#
_entry.id   AF-A0A8W8KL14-F1
#
_cell.length_a   1.000
_cell.length_b   1.000
_cell.length_c   1.000
_cell.angle_alpha   90.00
_cell.angle_beta   90.00
_cell.angle_gamma   90.00
#
_symmetry.space_group_name_H-M   'P 1'
#
loop_
_entity.id
_entity.type
_entity.pdbx_description
1 polymer ?
#
loop_
_entity_poly.entity_id
_entity_poly.type
_entity_poly.pdbx_seq_one_letter_code
_entity_poly.pdbx_strand_id
1 'polypeptide(L)'
;MAEPQKLKIETGTNSFTMKGRPCELSAFSFIPTERDDPPERTVFNTPKQDRYPRSTYERLFRKEYGYNNKLHRDDREHAKSRGLVVNKEEMPKEVPTLSSSEYGHRLELFADHPDRKHVRIAHVRAEFFRRNGITS
;
A
#
# COMPACT_ATOMS: atom_id res chain seq x y z
N MET A 1 12.73 23.87 31.11
CA MET A 1 12.43 23.06 29.91
C MET A 1 12.92 23.86 28.71
N ALA A 2 13.84 23.33 27.90
CA ALA A 2 14.35 24.06 26.73
C ALA A 2 13.23 24.23 25.69
N GLU A 3 13.11 25.43 25.12
CA GLU A 3 12.10 25.70 24.09
C GLU A 3 12.40 24.90 22.81
N PRO A 4 11.37 24.38 22.13
CA PRO A 4 11.54 23.64 20.89
C PRO A 4 12.03 24.59 19.78
N GLN A 5 13.20 24.28 19.22
CA GLN A 5 13.75 25.03 18.10
C GLN A 5 13.06 24.61 16.80
N LYS A 6 12.92 25.57 15.87
CA LYS A 6 12.43 25.33 14.51
C LYS A 6 13.56 25.58 13.53
N LEU A 7 13.95 24.56 12.79
CA LEU A 7 14.96 24.64 11.74
C LEU A 7 14.28 24.46 10.39
N LYS A 8 14.49 25.42 9.48
CA LYS A 8 14.11 25.27 8.08
C LYS A 8 15.32 24.73 7.33
N ILE A 9 15.13 23.63 6.63
CA ILE A 9 16.18 22.97 5.85
C ILE A 9 15.72 22.96 4.41
N GLU A 10 16.50 23.61 3.55
CA GLU A 10 16.27 23.57 2.11
C GLU A 10 17.28 22.60 1.50
N THR A 11 16.75 21.51 0.96
CA THR A 11 17.49 20.65 0.03
C THR A 11 17.18 21.09 -1.39
N GLY A 12 18.08 20.83 -2.33
CA GLY A 12 17.91 21.23 -3.74
C GLY A 12 16.58 20.78 -4.39
N THR A 13 15.91 19.80 -3.80
CA THR A 13 14.57 19.35 -4.20
C THR A 13 13.43 19.86 -3.31
N ASN A 14 13.61 19.99 -1.98
CA ASN A 14 12.51 20.18 -1.03
C ASN A 14 12.89 21.08 0.16
N SER A 15 11.90 21.79 0.71
CA SER A 15 12.00 22.49 1.99
C SER A 15 11.35 21.69 3.12
N PHE A 16 12.07 21.48 4.22
CA PHE A 16 11.59 20.80 5.42
C PHE A 16 11.60 21.75 6.62
N THR A 17 10.63 21.59 7.51
CA THR A 17 10.64 22.27 8.81
C THR A 17 10.80 21.23 9.91
N MET A 18 11.98 21.20 10.53
CA MET A 18 12.24 20.35 11.68
C MET A 18 11.90 21.11 12.96
N LYS A 19 11.16 20.46 13.87
CA LYS A 19 10.78 21.01 15.17
C LYS A 19 11.16 20.01 16.25
N GLY A 20 11.93 20.44 17.25
CA GLY A 20 12.35 19.55 18.33
C GLY A 20 13.35 20.20 19.27
N ARG A 21 13.79 19.42 20.25
CA ARG A 21 14.94 19.80 21.08
C ARG A 21 16.23 19.66 20.27
N PRO A 22 17.31 20.39 20.60
CA PRO A 22 18.57 20.28 19.86
C PRO A 22 19.10 18.84 19.74
N CYS A 23 18.94 18.03 20.78
CA CYS A 23 19.32 16.61 20.77
C CYS A 23 18.44 15.72 19.86
N GLU A 24 17.24 16.16 19.49
CA GLU A 24 16.31 15.46 18.59
C GLU A 24 16.52 15.86 17.12
N LEU A 25 17.13 17.03 16.88
CA LEU A 25 17.35 17.62 15.56
C LEU A 25 18.63 17.14 14.86
N SER A 26 19.23 16.04 15.34
CA SER A 26 20.39 15.42 14.68
C SER A 26 19.98 14.79 13.34
N ALA A 27 20.88 14.89 12.36
CA ALA A 27 20.68 14.37 11.01
C ALA A 27 20.33 12.87 10.97
N PHE A 28 20.75 12.10 11.97
CA PHE A 28 20.55 10.64 12.00
C PHE A 28 19.42 10.18 12.91
N SER A 29 18.88 11.05 13.78
CA SER A 29 17.90 10.65 14.79
C SER A 29 16.59 11.43 14.72
N PHE A 30 16.49 12.40 13.80
CA PHE A 30 15.25 13.14 13.65
C PHE A 30 14.14 12.25 13.06
N ILE A 31 13.05 12.14 13.82
CA ILE A 31 11.84 11.43 13.38
C ILE A 31 10.71 12.46 13.38
N PRO A 32 10.19 12.85 12.20
CA PRO A 32 9.08 13.79 12.14
C PRO A 32 7.81 13.13 12.70
N THR A 33 7.00 13.92 13.41
CA THR A 33 5.70 13.45 13.93
C THR A 33 4.71 13.18 12.80
N GLU A 34 4.72 14.03 11.78
CA GLU A 34 3.89 13.91 10.59
C GLU A 34 4.79 13.77 9.36
N ARG A 35 4.51 12.77 8.52
CA ARG A 35 5.14 12.62 7.21
C ARG A 35 4.14 13.09 6.17
N ASP A 36 4.42 14.23 5.54
CA ASP A 36 3.63 14.78 4.43
C ASP A 36 4.48 14.81 3.15
N ASP A 37 5.40 13.87 3.05
CA ASP A 37 6.23 13.71 1.86
C ASP A 37 5.38 13.32 0.65
N PRO A 38 5.78 13.74 -0.56
CA PRO A 38 5.14 13.29 -1.78
C PRO A 38 5.20 11.76 -1.90
N PRO A 39 4.22 11.14 -2.57
CA PRO A 39 4.14 9.68 -2.71
C PRO A 39 5.46 9.05 -3.15
N GLU A 40 6.16 9.66 -4.10
CA GLU A 40 7.43 9.21 -4.69
C GLU A 40 8.58 9.00 -3.67
N ARG A 41 8.50 9.61 -2.48
CA ARG A 41 9.51 9.44 -1.42
C ARG A 41 9.15 8.35 -0.43
N THR A 42 7.95 7.80 -0.52
CA THR A 42 7.53 6.66 0.28
C THR A 42 8.06 5.36 -0.32
N VAL A 43 8.15 4.31 0.49
CA VAL A 43 8.67 3.00 0.04
C VAL A 43 7.86 2.43 -1.14
N PHE A 44 6.56 2.67 -1.16
CA PHE A 44 5.62 2.08 -2.14
C PHE A 44 5.10 3.07 -3.19
N ASN A 45 5.59 4.31 -3.21
CA ASN A 45 5.08 5.37 -4.10
C ASN A 45 3.58 5.65 -3.91
N THR A 46 3.07 5.49 -2.69
CA THR A 46 1.64 5.68 -2.37
C THR A 46 1.39 6.94 -1.56
N PRO A 47 0.24 7.60 -1.75
CA PRO A 47 -0.15 8.70 -0.88
C PRO A 47 -0.38 8.19 0.53
N LYS A 48 -0.13 9.06 1.51
CA LYS A 48 -0.42 8.80 2.91
C LYS A 48 -1.89 8.42 3.09
N GLN A 49 -2.15 7.31 3.78
CA GLN A 49 -3.51 6.89 4.12
C GLN A 49 -3.98 7.62 5.38
N ASP A 50 -5.17 8.22 5.32
CA ASP A 50 -5.81 8.90 6.47
C ASP A 50 -6.22 7.95 7.61
N ARG A 51 -6.15 6.64 7.37
CA ARG A 51 -6.41 5.63 8.40
C ARG A 51 -5.37 5.69 9.54
N TYR A 52 -4.14 6.09 9.23
CA TYR A 52 -3.07 6.07 10.22
C TYR A 52 -3.08 7.34 11.08
N PRO A 53 -2.83 7.21 12.39
CA PRO A 53 -2.90 8.33 13.31
C PRO A 53 -1.84 9.38 12.98
N ARG A 54 -2.25 10.66 13.01
CA ARG A 54 -1.37 11.80 12.70
C ARG A 54 -0.58 12.26 13.92
N SER A 55 -1.15 12.12 15.11
CA SER A 55 -0.54 12.56 16.37
C SER A 55 -0.15 11.40 17.28
N THR A 56 0.79 11.67 18.19
CA THR A 56 1.17 10.74 19.25
C THR A 56 -0.01 10.38 20.14
N TYR A 57 -0.88 11.36 20.43
CA TYR A 57 -2.11 11.15 21.18
C TYR A 57 -3.02 10.15 20.48
N GLU A 58 -3.34 10.40 19.21
CA GLU A 58 -4.19 9.52 18.43
C GLU A 58 -3.61 8.11 18.34
N ARG A 59 -2.29 7.96 18.22
CA ARG A 59 -1.63 6.65 18.21
C ARG A 59 -1.77 5.89 19.54
N LEU A 60 -1.85 6.60 20.66
CA LEU A 60 -2.01 5.99 21.99
C LEU A 60 -3.47 5.67 22.31
N PHE A 61 -4.40 6.53 21.91
CA PHE A 61 -5.80 6.47 22.35
C PHE A 61 -6.79 5.99 21.28
N ARG A 62 -6.46 6.05 19.99
CA ARG A 62 -7.31 5.59 18.87
C ARG A 62 -7.03 4.13 18.49
N LYS A 63 -6.62 3.30 19.45
CA LYS A 63 -6.43 1.87 19.20
C LYS A 63 -7.79 1.16 19.18
N GLU A 64 -8.00 0.28 18.21
CA GLU A 64 -9.17 -0.60 18.23
C GLU A 64 -9.09 -1.54 19.44
N TYR A 65 -10.07 -1.46 20.33
CA TYR A 65 -10.18 -2.34 21.48
C TYR A 65 -10.95 -3.60 21.08
N GLY A 66 -10.34 -4.77 21.26
CA GLY A 66 -10.98 -6.05 20.96
C GLY A 66 -9.98 -7.20 20.92
N TYR A 67 -10.46 -8.42 21.19
CA TYR A 67 -9.66 -9.63 21.05
C TYR A 67 -9.75 -10.15 19.61
N ASN A 68 -8.60 -10.37 18.97
CA ASN A 68 -8.53 -11.02 17.67
C ASN A 68 -7.91 -12.40 17.81
N ASN A 69 -8.77 -13.43 17.87
CA ASN A 69 -8.37 -14.83 18.05
C ASN A 69 -7.45 -15.36 16.95
N LYS A 70 -7.34 -14.66 15.82
CA LYS A 70 -6.43 -15.05 14.75
C LYS A 70 -4.99 -14.58 15.05
N LEU A 71 -4.79 -13.51 15.84
CA LEU A 71 -3.46 -13.03 16.20
C LEU A 71 -2.84 -13.93 17.27
N HIS A 72 -1.54 -14.21 17.13
CA HIS A 72 -0.81 -14.97 18.13
C HIS A 72 -0.56 -14.16 19.42
N ARG A 73 -0.57 -12.81 19.32
CA ARG A 73 -0.39 -11.86 20.43
C ARG A 73 -1.20 -10.59 20.15
N ASP A 74 -1.81 -10.03 21.19
CA ASP A 74 -2.72 -8.88 21.10
C ASP A 74 -1.99 -7.52 20.92
N ASP A 75 -0.67 -7.48 21.15
CA ASP A 75 0.16 -6.29 20.99
C ASP A 75 0.63 -6.06 19.55
N ARG A 76 0.43 -7.04 18.65
CA ARG A 76 0.90 -7.01 17.25
C ARG A 76 -0.24 -6.92 16.26
N GLU A 77 -0.72 -5.69 16.02
CA GLU A 77 -1.84 -5.39 15.09
C GLU A 77 -1.65 -6.02 13.70
N HIS A 78 -0.44 -5.91 13.13
CA HIS A 78 -0.12 -6.39 11.79
C HIS A 78 0.69 -7.71 11.77
N ALA A 79 0.52 -8.57 12.78
CA ALA A 79 1.23 -9.86 12.79
C ALA A 79 0.93 -10.68 11.51
N LYS A 80 1.98 -11.21 10.88
CA LYS A 80 1.89 -11.93 9.59
C LYS A 80 1.28 -11.09 8.46
N SER A 81 1.60 -9.79 8.43
CA SER A 81 1.13 -8.82 7.43
C SER A 81 -0.40 -8.67 7.37
N ARG A 82 -1.11 -9.02 8.44
CA ARG A 82 -2.57 -8.93 8.47
C ARG A 82 -3.05 -7.49 8.55
N GLY A 83 -4.05 -7.17 7.74
CA GLY A 83 -4.58 -5.82 7.63
C GLY A 83 -3.69 -4.87 6.82
N LEU A 84 -2.51 -5.31 6.39
CA LEU A 84 -1.68 -4.60 5.42
C LEU A 84 -2.07 -5.04 4.01
N VAL A 85 -2.07 -4.11 3.07
CA VAL A 85 -2.41 -4.38 1.66
C VAL A 85 -1.23 -4.04 0.76
N VAL A 86 -0.07 -4.59 1.13
CA VAL A 86 1.24 -4.30 0.50
C VAL A 86 1.19 -4.46 -1.03
N ASN A 87 0.52 -5.51 -1.54
CA ASN A 87 0.35 -5.69 -2.99
C ASN A 87 -0.28 -4.47 -3.65
N LYS A 88 -1.46 -4.04 -3.17
CA LYS A 88 -2.17 -2.90 -3.77
C LYS A 88 -1.37 -1.62 -3.64
N GLU A 89 -0.61 -1.48 -2.57
CA GLU A 89 0.27 -0.34 -2.37
C GLU A 89 1.46 -0.36 -3.34
N GLU A 90 1.98 -1.53 -3.73
CA GLU A 90 3.06 -1.66 -4.70
C GLU A 90 2.60 -1.57 -6.17
N MET A 91 1.33 -1.87 -6.48
CA MET A 91 0.79 -1.81 -7.85
C MET A 91 1.09 -0.53 -8.65
N PRO A 92 0.97 0.70 -8.09
CA PRO A 92 1.26 1.94 -8.83
C PRO A 92 2.76 2.12 -9.12
N LYS A 93 3.63 1.38 -8.44
CA LYS A 93 5.07 1.51 -8.61
C LYS A 93 5.51 0.86 -9.91
N GLU A 94 6.29 1.57 -10.72
CA GLU A 94 6.79 1.05 -11.99
C GLU A 94 7.67 -0.19 -11.77
N VAL A 95 8.66 -0.07 -10.89
CA VAL A 95 9.58 -1.14 -10.49
C VAL A 95 9.20 -1.66 -9.10
N PRO A 96 8.79 -2.92 -8.95
CA PRO A 96 8.38 -3.45 -7.66
C PRO A 96 9.55 -3.49 -6.66
N THR A 97 9.27 -3.20 -5.39
CA THR A 97 10.27 -3.26 -4.31
C THR A 97 10.65 -4.69 -3.96
N LEU A 98 9.68 -5.62 -4.06
CA LEU A 98 9.89 -7.05 -3.89
C LEU A 98 9.40 -7.77 -5.15
N SER A 99 10.29 -8.50 -5.81
CA SER A 99 9.93 -9.42 -6.89
C SER A 99 9.42 -10.74 -6.30
N SER A 100 8.13 -10.80 -5.93
CA SER A 100 7.52 -12.10 -5.60
C SER A 100 6.89 -12.72 -6.83
N SER A 101 6.88 -14.05 -6.93
CA SER A 101 6.22 -14.79 -8.01
C SER A 101 4.69 -14.61 -8.01
N GLU A 102 4.09 -14.27 -6.85
CA GLU A 102 2.67 -13.93 -6.74
C GLU A 102 2.36 -12.48 -7.14
N TYR A 103 3.28 -11.54 -6.90
CA TYR A 103 3.12 -10.11 -7.23
C TYR A 103 3.64 -9.75 -8.64
N GLY A 104 4.55 -10.54 -9.18
CA GLY A 104 5.17 -10.31 -10.49
C GLY A 104 4.26 -10.66 -11.68
N HIS A 105 3.22 -11.46 -11.47
CA HIS A 105 2.19 -11.71 -12.48
C HIS A 105 1.16 -10.58 -12.45
N ARG A 106 1.52 -9.44 -13.05
CA ARG A 106 0.59 -8.35 -13.40
C ARG A 106 -0.35 -8.81 -14.51
N LEU A 107 -1.19 -9.80 -14.25
CA LEU A 107 -2.15 -10.38 -15.21
C LEU A 107 -3.11 -9.31 -15.76
N GLU A 108 -3.31 -8.19 -15.07
CA GLU A 108 -4.12 -7.08 -15.58
C GLU A 108 -3.38 -6.24 -16.63
N LEU A 109 -2.05 -6.25 -16.61
CA LEU A 109 -1.18 -5.52 -17.55
C LEU A 109 -0.62 -6.49 -18.60
N PHE A 110 -1.52 -7.16 -19.34
CA PHE A 110 -1.12 -7.88 -20.54
C PHE A 110 -0.57 -6.88 -21.57
N ALA A 111 0.76 -6.74 -21.64
CA ALA A 111 1.40 -6.01 -22.73
C ALA A 111 1.13 -6.68 -24.09
N ASP A 112 0.90 -8.00 -24.07
CA ASP A 112 0.44 -8.79 -25.20
C ASP A 112 -0.72 -9.67 -24.73
N HIS A 113 -1.93 -9.41 -25.23
CA HIS A 113 -3.07 -10.27 -24.95
C HIS A 113 -2.83 -11.62 -25.62
N PRO A 114 -3.00 -12.75 -24.92
CA PRO A 114 -2.79 -14.06 -25.54
C PRO A 114 -3.62 -14.17 -26.81
N ASP A 115 -2.95 -14.28 -27.95
CA ASP A 115 -3.57 -14.28 -29.27
C ASP A 115 -4.57 -15.43 -29.37
N ARG A 116 -5.84 -15.10 -29.70
CA ARG A 116 -6.94 -16.06 -29.76
C ARG A 116 -7.19 -16.61 -31.17
N LYS A 117 -6.25 -16.45 -32.11
CA LYS A 117 -6.38 -16.95 -33.49
C LYS A 117 -6.74 -18.43 -33.61
N HIS A 118 -6.32 -19.29 -32.67
CA HIS A 118 -6.53 -20.74 -32.73
C HIS A 118 -7.26 -21.32 -31.51
N VAL A 119 -8.28 -20.61 -31.00
CA VAL A 119 -9.06 -21.09 -29.85
C VAL A 119 -10.09 -22.14 -30.29
N ARG A 120 -10.27 -23.18 -29.48
CA ARG A 120 -11.31 -24.19 -29.70
C ARG A 120 -12.69 -23.56 -29.51
N ILE A 121 -13.53 -23.62 -30.54
CA ILE A 121 -14.92 -23.15 -30.51
C ILE A 121 -15.84 -24.38 -30.41
N ALA A 122 -16.82 -24.33 -29.50
CA ALA A 122 -17.76 -25.42 -29.29
C ALA A 122 -18.91 -25.39 -30.32
N HIS A 123 -18.60 -25.64 -31.59
CA HIS A 123 -19.56 -25.61 -32.71
C HIS A 123 -20.79 -26.50 -32.47
N VAL A 124 -20.58 -27.75 -32.04
CA VAL A 124 -21.69 -28.69 -31.78
C VAL A 124 -22.67 -28.12 -30.75
N ARG A 125 -22.15 -27.53 -29.66
CA ARG A 125 -23.00 -26.94 -28.63
C ARG A 125 -23.75 -25.70 -29.13
N ALA A 126 -23.09 -24.88 -29.94
CA ALA A 126 -23.65 -23.63 -30.45
C ALA A 126 -24.71 -23.86 -31.54
N GLU A 127 -24.49 -24.85 -32.42
CA GLU A 127 -25.34 -25.07 -33.60
C GLU A 127 -26.47 -26.07 -33.34
N PHE A 128 -26.22 -27.15 -32.60
CA PHE A 128 -27.21 -28.23 -32.44
C PHE A 128 -28.21 -27.98 -31.31
N PHE A 129 -27.83 -27.22 -30.28
CA PHE A 129 -28.67 -27.01 -29.10
C PHE A 129 -29.25 -25.59 -29.07
N ARG A 130 -30.57 -25.48 -29.23
CA ARG A 130 -31.30 -24.21 -29.11
C ARG A 130 -31.62 -23.92 -27.63
N ARG A 131 -31.50 -22.65 -27.24
CA ARG A 131 -31.76 -22.22 -25.85
C ARG A 131 -33.23 -22.30 -25.44
N ASN A 132 -34.13 -22.19 -26.42
CA ASN A 132 -35.57 -22.29 -26.22
C ASN A 132 -36.01 -23.65 -26.76
N GLY A 133 -36.52 -24.50 -25.88
CA GLY A 133 -36.93 -25.89 -26.17
C GLY A 133 -38.19 -26.01 -27.03
N ILE A 134 -38.35 -25.13 -28.02
CA ILE A 134 -39.45 -25.19 -28.99
C ILE A 134 -39.05 -26.24 -30.02
N THR A 135 -39.72 -27.39 -29.97
CA THR A 135 -39.57 -28.49 -30.93
C THR A 135 -40.25 -28.10 -32.25
N SER A 136 -39.54 -28.20 -33.37
CA SER A 136 -40.10 -28.09 -34.73
C SER A 136 -41.02 -29.25 -35.06
#